data_AF-A0A7L5A7K5-F1
#
_entry.id   AF-A0A7L5A7K5-F1
#
_cell.length_a   1.000
_cell.length_b   1.000
_cell.length_c   1.000
_cell.angle_alpha   90.00
_cell.angle_beta   90.00
_cell.angle_gamma   90.00
#
_symmetry.space_group_name_H-M   'P 1'
#
loop_
_entity.id
_entity.type
_entity.pdbx_description
1 polymer ?
#
loop_
_entity_poly.entity_id
_entity_poly.type
_entity_poly.pdbx_seq_one_letter_code
_entity_poly.pdbx_strand_id
1 'polypeptide(L)'
;MKTLTGASLALILHSSFCVPTPLSAISVQAITQDPSNLTSAAVWQSTKAEHIYGLPDIKHNKNGTLTLHTDALTFTAKSGNMSIPRSSITAVSAGNQRVELWGIEGRLLRMAIPNGGGLGAAAFMHHRVDLLTVEFNDRNGGNHTAVFFLPSNEADHALRTFALAPAGRRQISSVGCQNAPVEPRSVLVSAPNWDNAAVPAAYRGLVYEHVVDRLRRKQDIGHVYRDGENDGHGVCPQYTVHISIVTFKEGSSVERAVLGPIGEFVGTTQMKFDVTITDASGTLNISKQITATIRGEVESTDVADHLAKTVAKHYVNVLKNAAKGATDAPKS
;
A
#
# COMPACT_ATOMS: atom_id res chain seq x y z
N MET A 1 5.83 -41.57 48.11
CA MET A 1 6.53 -41.17 49.35
C MET A 1 7.55 -40.09 49.03
N LYS A 2 7.33 -38.88 49.58
CA LYS A 2 8.28 -37.83 50.01
C LYS A 2 7.74 -36.43 49.69
N THR A 3 7.14 -35.87 50.72
CA THR A 3 6.79 -34.47 50.97
C THR A 3 8.02 -33.66 51.41
N LEU A 4 8.07 -32.36 51.07
CA LEU A 4 8.86 -31.28 51.71
C LEU A 4 8.24 -29.96 51.20
N THR A 5 7.43 -29.18 51.92
CA THR A 5 7.53 -28.44 53.21
C THR A 5 8.39 -27.15 53.16
N GLY A 6 7.72 -25.99 53.32
CA GLY A 6 8.23 -24.73 53.91
C GLY A 6 8.90 -23.70 52.98
N ALA A 7 8.80 -22.37 53.18
CA ALA A 7 8.30 -21.59 54.33
C ALA A 7 7.99 -20.10 53.99
N SER A 8 7.21 -19.45 54.89
CA SER A 8 7.08 -18.04 55.32
C SER A 8 7.62 -16.89 54.45
N LEU A 9 6.84 -15.86 54.06
CA LEU A 9 6.13 -14.80 54.81
C LEU A 9 7.05 -13.67 55.34
N ALA A 10 6.98 -12.51 54.67
CA ALA A 10 7.35 -11.20 55.23
C ALA A 10 6.47 -10.11 54.59
N LEU A 11 5.59 -9.51 55.40
CA LEU A 11 4.69 -8.42 55.05
C LEU A 11 5.31 -7.15 55.63
N ILE A 12 5.66 -6.18 54.79
CA ILE A 12 6.17 -4.88 55.23
C ILE A 12 5.04 -3.85 55.06
N LEU A 13 4.45 -3.41 56.17
CA LEU A 13 3.61 -2.22 56.22
C LEU A 13 4.50 -0.97 56.15
N HIS A 14 4.19 -0.04 55.25
CA HIS A 14 4.70 1.33 55.29
C HIS A 14 3.55 2.28 55.62
N SER A 15 3.59 2.83 56.83
CA SER A 15 2.77 3.95 57.27
C SER A 15 3.37 5.26 56.76
N SER A 16 2.72 5.92 55.81
CA SER A 16 3.11 7.24 55.34
C SER A 16 2.27 8.32 56.02
N PHE A 17 2.95 9.27 56.65
CA PHE A 17 2.39 10.41 57.37
C PHE A 17 1.85 11.45 56.37
N CYS A 18 0.57 11.83 56.53
CA CYS A 18 -0.01 13.01 55.88
C CYS A 18 0.38 14.27 56.66
N VAL A 19 1.07 15.21 56.01
CA VAL A 19 1.26 16.58 56.49
C VAL A 19 0.40 17.51 55.62
N PRO A 20 -0.47 18.35 56.20
CA PRO A 20 -1.24 19.33 55.44
C PRO A 20 -0.36 20.53 55.04
N THR A 21 -0.22 20.76 53.74
CA THR A 21 0.39 21.96 53.18
C THR A 21 -0.65 23.07 52.96
N PRO A 22 -0.32 24.34 53.24
CA PRO A 22 -1.22 25.46 53.03
C PRO A 22 -1.41 25.76 51.53
N LEU A 23 -2.68 26.01 51.17
CA LEU A 23 -3.13 26.48 49.86
C LEU A 23 -2.59 27.90 49.60
N SER A 24 -1.62 28.01 48.70
CA SER A 24 -1.27 29.27 48.04
C SER A 24 -2.10 29.39 46.75
N ALA A 25 -2.88 30.47 46.63
CA ALA A 25 -3.62 30.81 45.43
C ALA A 25 -2.64 31.20 44.31
N ILE A 26 -2.51 30.33 43.31
CA ILE A 26 -1.76 30.59 42.08
C ILE A 26 -2.70 31.31 41.11
N SER A 27 -2.31 32.50 40.67
CA SER A 27 -2.96 33.19 39.57
C SER A 27 -2.74 32.38 38.29
N VAL A 28 -3.83 31.95 37.65
CA VAL A 28 -3.80 31.27 36.35
C VAL A 28 -3.42 32.29 35.29
N GLN A 29 -2.13 32.38 34.95
CA GLN A 29 -1.73 32.92 33.67
C GLN A 29 -2.01 31.84 32.63
N ALA A 30 -2.97 32.12 31.75
CA ALA A 30 -3.21 31.32 30.56
C ALA A 30 -1.96 31.41 29.67
N ILE A 31 -1.10 30.39 29.76
CA ILE A 31 -0.03 30.17 28.79
C ILE A 31 -0.73 29.60 27.55
N THR A 32 -0.86 30.44 26.54
CA THR A 32 -1.16 30.00 25.18
C THR A 32 0.03 29.16 24.71
N GLN A 33 -0.02 27.85 24.94
CA GLN A 33 0.94 26.92 24.34
C GLN A 33 0.63 26.82 22.85
N ASP A 34 1.47 27.47 22.06
CA ASP A 34 1.61 27.25 20.63
C ASP A 34 1.94 25.76 20.39
N PRO A 35 1.10 24.96 19.70
CA PRO A 35 1.28 23.52 19.52
C PRO A 35 2.34 23.20 18.45
N SER A 36 3.44 23.92 18.45
CA SER A 36 4.52 23.79 17.48
C SER A 36 5.65 22.92 18.04
N ASN A 37 5.72 21.67 17.57
CA ASN A 37 6.87 20.75 17.64
C ASN A 37 7.32 20.26 19.04
N LEU A 38 6.56 19.32 19.61
CA LEU A 38 7.19 18.28 20.44
C LEU A 38 7.83 17.28 19.48
N THR A 39 9.15 17.32 19.33
CA THR A 39 9.91 16.36 18.52
C THR A 39 9.77 14.98 19.16
N SER A 40 8.84 14.17 18.64
CA SER A 40 8.67 12.80 19.11
C SER A 40 9.91 11.98 18.77
N ALA A 41 10.51 11.35 19.79
CA ALA A 41 11.69 10.50 19.61
C ALA A 41 11.42 9.40 18.57
N ALA A 42 12.36 9.21 17.64
CA ALA A 42 12.27 8.12 16.68
C ALA A 42 12.36 6.78 17.42
N VAL A 43 11.41 5.89 17.16
CA VAL A 43 11.36 4.54 17.74
C VAL A 43 12.05 3.54 16.79
N TRP A 44 12.03 3.80 15.49
CA TRP A 44 12.76 3.03 14.49
C TRP A 44 13.10 3.87 13.26
N GLN A 45 14.16 3.52 12.54
CA GLN A 45 14.58 4.21 11.33
C GLN A 45 15.27 3.26 10.33
N SER A 46 15.03 3.49 9.05
CA SER A 46 15.80 2.97 7.92
C SER A 46 16.34 4.12 7.08
N THR A 47 17.66 4.19 6.90
CA THR A 47 18.32 5.29 6.15
C THR A 47 18.48 5.02 4.66
N LYS A 48 18.10 3.81 4.21
CA LYS A 48 18.24 3.34 2.82
C LYS A 48 16.92 2.74 2.33
N ALA A 49 15.81 3.39 2.69
CA ALA A 49 14.50 2.99 2.23
C ALA A 49 14.24 3.53 0.81
N GLU A 50 13.66 2.71 -0.05
CA GLU A 50 13.17 3.13 -1.36
C GLU A 50 11.64 3.11 -1.37
N HIS A 51 11.02 4.25 -1.64
CA HIS A 51 9.58 4.33 -1.90
C HIS A 51 9.27 3.75 -3.27
N ILE A 52 8.62 2.60 -3.31
CA ILE A 52 8.23 1.91 -4.55
C ILE A 52 6.94 2.52 -5.09
N TYR A 53 5.92 2.67 -4.27
CA TYR A 53 4.67 3.29 -4.69
C TYR A 53 3.76 3.65 -3.50
N GLY A 54 2.77 4.53 -3.74
CA GLY A 54 1.67 4.78 -2.81
C GLY A 54 1.75 6.03 -1.94
N LEU A 55 2.79 6.86 -2.09
CA LEU A 55 2.85 8.19 -1.48
C LEU A 55 2.39 9.26 -2.50
N PRO A 56 1.30 10.02 -2.25
CA PRO A 56 0.73 10.95 -3.23
C PRO A 56 1.69 12.04 -3.72
N ASP A 57 2.50 12.59 -2.82
CA ASP A 57 3.36 13.76 -3.10
C ASP A 57 4.82 13.39 -3.41
N ILE A 58 5.14 12.10 -3.39
CA ILE A 58 6.50 11.60 -3.62
C ILE A 58 6.48 10.67 -4.81
N LYS A 59 7.33 10.96 -5.81
CA LYS A 59 7.47 10.07 -6.97
C LYS A 59 7.88 8.67 -6.51
N HIS A 60 7.39 7.65 -7.20
CA HIS A 60 7.89 6.27 -7.09
C HIS A 60 9.40 6.16 -7.37
N ASN A 61 9.99 5.07 -6.90
CA ASN A 61 11.41 4.70 -6.99
C ASN A 61 12.33 5.82 -6.50
N LYS A 62 12.04 6.32 -5.30
CA LYS A 62 12.85 7.36 -4.63
C LYS A 62 13.47 6.80 -3.38
N ASN A 63 14.79 6.95 -3.30
CA ASN A 63 15.58 6.62 -2.12
C ASN A 63 15.46 7.73 -1.06
N GLY A 64 15.38 7.33 0.19
CA GLY A 64 15.25 8.23 1.33
C GLY A 64 15.36 7.52 2.67
N THR A 65 14.95 8.25 3.70
CA THR A 65 14.96 7.79 5.08
C THR A 65 13.52 7.59 5.52
N LEU A 66 13.21 6.37 5.98
CA LEU A 66 11.93 6.03 6.58
C LEU A 66 12.09 6.02 8.11
N THR A 67 11.35 6.86 8.83
CA THR A 67 11.44 6.99 10.29
C THR A 67 10.08 6.77 10.92
N LEU A 68 10.01 5.85 11.88
CA LEU A 68 8.83 5.63 12.69
C LEU A 68 8.99 6.39 14.01
N HIS A 69 8.15 7.39 14.21
CA HIS A 69 7.97 8.09 15.47
C HIS A 69 6.84 7.44 16.28
N THR A 70 6.58 7.94 17.49
CA THR A 70 5.45 7.45 18.28
C THR A 70 4.10 7.82 17.66
N ASP A 71 4.03 8.95 16.94
CA ASP A 71 2.82 9.57 16.41
C ASP A 71 2.69 9.51 14.89
N ALA A 72 3.78 9.31 14.15
CA ALA A 72 3.78 9.28 12.69
C ALA A 72 4.88 8.38 12.09
N LEU A 73 4.63 7.93 10.85
CA LEU A 73 5.64 7.39 9.96
C LEU A 73 6.04 8.46 8.96
N THR A 74 7.31 8.82 8.89
CA THR A 74 7.83 9.84 7.98
C THR A 74 8.75 9.23 6.94
N PHE A 75 8.60 9.65 5.68
CA PHE A 75 9.52 9.32 4.60
C PHE A 75 10.12 10.60 4.02
N THR A 76 11.43 10.75 4.16
CA THR A 76 12.17 11.93 3.68
C THR A 76 13.12 11.53 2.56
N ALA A 77 12.91 12.10 1.37
CA ALA A 77 13.76 11.94 0.20
C ALA A 77 14.18 13.30 -0.34
N LYS A 78 15.16 13.31 -1.27
CA LYS A 78 15.55 14.56 -1.97
C LYS A 78 14.38 15.23 -2.72
N SER A 79 13.38 14.44 -3.13
CA SER A 79 12.21 14.92 -3.85
C SER A 79 11.10 15.49 -2.97
N GLY A 80 11.18 15.32 -1.64
CA GLY A 80 10.13 15.76 -0.73
C GLY A 80 10.09 14.95 0.56
N ASN A 81 9.21 15.36 1.47
CA ASN A 81 8.94 14.69 2.72
C ASN A 81 7.44 14.38 2.82
N MET A 82 7.09 13.22 3.35
CA MET A 82 5.72 12.81 3.61
C MET A 82 5.61 12.28 5.03
N SER A 83 4.52 12.63 5.72
CA SER A 83 4.21 12.14 7.06
C SER A 83 2.84 11.48 7.06
N ILE A 84 2.79 10.23 7.51
CA ILE A 84 1.57 9.44 7.69
C ILE A 84 1.31 9.36 9.19
N PRO A 85 0.24 10.00 9.70
CA PRO A 85 -0.14 9.88 11.10
C PRO A 85 -0.33 8.42 11.48
N ARG A 86 0.24 7.98 12.59
CA ARG A 86 0.11 6.59 13.06
C ARG A 86 -1.33 6.21 13.34
N SER A 87 -2.17 7.19 13.70
CA SER A 87 -3.61 7.03 13.88
C SER A 87 -4.38 6.76 12.58
N SER A 88 -3.80 7.05 11.41
CA SER A 88 -4.42 6.74 10.11
C SER A 88 -3.91 5.44 9.49
N ILE A 89 -2.88 4.82 10.07
CA ILE A 89 -2.36 3.52 9.63
C ILE A 89 -3.33 2.42 10.08
N THR A 90 -3.82 1.66 9.12
CA THR A 90 -4.80 0.57 9.34
C THR A 90 -4.14 -0.79 9.43
N ALA A 91 -3.05 -1.00 8.69
CA ALA A 91 -2.26 -2.22 8.75
C ALA A 91 -0.80 -1.96 8.34
N VAL A 92 0.09 -2.79 8.88
CA VAL A 92 1.49 -2.84 8.45
C VAL A 92 1.85 -4.30 8.24
N SER A 93 2.56 -4.58 7.15
CA SER A 93 3.00 -5.93 6.79
C SER A 93 4.47 -5.92 6.38
N ALA A 94 5.19 -6.95 6.79
CA ALA A 94 6.55 -7.23 6.33
C ALA A 94 6.53 -8.36 5.30
N GLY A 95 7.45 -8.29 4.34
CA GLY A 95 7.71 -9.31 3.35
C GLY A 95 9.17 -9.24 2.90
N ASN A 96 9.53 -10.03 1.90
CA ASN A 96 10.84 -9.94 1.27
C ASN A 96 10.76 -10.38 -0.19
N GLN A 97 11.74 -9.95 -0.98
CA GLN A 97 11.89 -10.34 -2.38
C GLN A 97 13.38 -10.36 -2.74
N ARG A 98 13.74 -11.16 -3.74
CA ARG A 98 15.05 -11.06 -4.39
C ARG A 98 14.95 -10.17 -5.62
N VAL A 99 15.75 -9.11 -5.66
CA VAL A 99 15.81 -8.16 -6.78
C VAL A 99 17.22 -8.16 -7.39
N GLU A 100 17.31 -7.84 -8.68
CA GLU A 100 18.61 -7.76 -9.38
C GLU A 100 19.40 -6.54 -8.87
N LEU A 101 20.71 -6.70 -8.69
CA LEU A 101 21.60 -5.56 -8.45
C LEU A 101 21.55 -4.62 -9.68
N TRP A 102 21.25 -3.34 -9.45
CA TRP A 102 21.39 -2.23 -10.41
C TRP A 102 20.43 -2.20 -11.62
N GLY A 103 19.35 -2.99 -11.62
CA GLY A 103 18.34 -2.95 -12.68
C GLY A 103 18.94 -3.05 -14.09
N ILE A 104 18.64 -2.09 -14.97
CA ILE A 104 19.11 -2.06 -16.37
C ILE A 104 20.65 -2.03 -16.47
N GLU A 105 21.35 -1.35 -15.57
CA GLU A 105 22.82 -1.24 -15.62
C GLU A 105 23.49 -2.58 -15.25
N GLY A 106 22.95 -3.27 -14.24
CA GLY A 106 23.40 -4.62 -13.88
C GLY A 106 23.18 -5.61 -15.02
N ARG A 107 22.05 -5.48 -15.73
CA ARG A 107 21.74 -6.27 -16.92
C ARG A 107 22.76 -6.06 -18.05
N LEU A 108 23.08 -4.80 -18.37
CA LEU A 108 24.09 -4.47 -19.39
C LEU A 108 25.47 -5.02 -19.02
N LEU A 109 25.86 -4.92 -17.76
CA LEU A 109 27.13 -5.47 -17.28
C LEU A 109 27.20 -6.99 -17.44
N ARG A 110 26.12 -7.72 -17.13
CA ARG A 110 26.04 -9.18 -17.33
C ARG A 110 26.18 -9.57 -18.80
N MET A 111 25.53 -8.83 -19.70
CA MET A 111 25.61 -9.06 -21.16
C MET A 111 27.01 -8.83 -21.72
N ALA A 112 27.83 -8.01 -21.05
CA ALA A 112 29.20 -7.73 -21.44
C ALA A 112 30.21 -8.82 -21.00
N ILE A 113 29.79 -9.83 -20.21
CA ILE A 113 30.68 -10.92 -19.75
C ILE A 113 30.71 -12.03 -20.82
N PRO A 114 31.86 -12.25 -21.50
CA PRO A 114 31.97 -13.27 -22.55
C PRO A 114 31.86 -14.70 -22.00
N ASN A 115 31.58 -15.66 -22.90
CA ASN A 115 31.60 -17.11 -22.64
C ASN A 115 30.63 -17.63 -21.56
N GLY A 116 29.41 -17.06 -21.48
CA GLY A 116 28.37 -17.57 -20.57
C GLY A 116 28.58 -17.26 -19.09
N GLY A 117 29.64 -16.51 -18.73
CA GLY A 117 29.91 -16.08 -17.35
C GLY A 117 28.80 -15.21 -16.74
N GLY A 118 27.99 -14.54 -17.58
CA GLY A 118 26.83 -13.76 -17.13
C GLY A 118 25.74 -14.59 -16.44
N LEU A 119 25.60 -15.88 -16.77
CA LEU A 119 24.63 -16.79 -16.13
C LEU A 119 25.06 -17.16 -14.70
N GLY A 120 26.36 -17.41 -14.50
CA GLY A 120 26.93 -17.65 -13.17
C GLY A 120 26.89 -16.39 -12.30
N ALA A 121 27.19 -15.22 -12.88
CA ALA A 121 27.10 -13.94 -12.18
C ALA A 121 25.67 -13.60 -11.76
N ALA A 122 24.65 -13.94 -12.56
CA ALA A 122 23.25 -13.68 -12.23
C ALA A 122 22.88 -14.25 -10.84
N ALA A 123 23.25 -15.49 -10.53
CA ALA A 123 22.92 -16.13 -9.24
C ALA A 123 23.48 -15.38 -8.00
N PHE A 124 24.61 -14.68 -8.15
CA PHE A 124 25.27 -13.92 -7.08
C PHE A 124 24.94 -12.42 -7.09
N MET A 125 24.37 -11.91 -8.19
CA MET A 125 23.99 -10.51 -8.37
C MET A 125 22.54 -10.21 -7.97
N HIS A 126 21.87 -11.08 -7.22
CA HIS A 126 20.58 -10.77 -6.62
C HIS A 126 20.72 -10.58 -5.10
N HIS A 127 20.24 -9.46 -4.58
CA HIS A 127 20.19 -9.23 -3.14
C HIS A 127 18.76 -9.39 -2.64
N ARG A 128 18.64 -9.88 -1.41
CA ARG A 128 17.36 -9.91 -0.70
C ARG A 128 17.06 -8.49 -0.23
N VAL A 129 15.97 -7.92 -0.71
CA VAL A 129 15.37 -6.72 -0.14
C VAL A 129 14.20 -7.14 0.74
N ASP A 130 14.04 -6.44 1.84
CA ASP A 130 12.84 -6.58 2.64
C ASP A 130 11.79 -5.59 2.14
N LEU A 131 10.52 -5.99 2.23
CA LEU A 131 9.37 -5.21 1.81
C LEU A 131 8.61 -4.77 3.06
N LEU A 132 8.38 -3.46 3.20
CA LEU A 132 7.47 -2.93 4.19
C LEU A 132 6.25 -2.33 3.48
N THR A 133 5.07 -2.83 3.80
CA THR A 133 3.79 -2.34 3.27
C THR A 133 3.01 -1.67 4.40
N VAL A 134 2.58 -0.44 4.16
CA VAL A 134 1.83 0.38 5.11
C VAL A 134 0.50 0.76 4.47
N GLU A 135 -0.59 0.22 5.01
CA GLU A 135 -1.95 0.56 4.63
C GLU A 135 -2.43 1.70 5.54
N PHE A 136 -3.00 2.77 4.97
CA PHE A 136 -3.45 3.92 5.73
C PHE A 136 -4.62 4.64 5.05
N ASN A 137 -5.39 5.40 5.81
CA ASN A 137 -6.38 6.33 5.27
C ASN A 137 -5.78 7.73 5.13
N ASP A 138 -6.09 8.42 4.04
CA ASP A 138 -5.77 9.84 3.92
C ASP A 138 -6.73 10.73 4.72
N ARG A 139 -6.55 12.05 4.60
CA ARG A 139 -7.39 13.04 5.29
C ARG A 139 -8.86 13.00 4.87
N ASN A 140 -9.13 12.52 3.65
CA ASN A 140 -10.46 12.38 3.08
C ASN A 140 -11.04 10.99 3.38
N GLY A 141 -10.33 10.13 4.13
CA GLY A 141 -10.74 8.77 4.42
C GLY A 141 -10.43 7.76 3.30
N GLY A 142 -9.89 8.21 2.17
CA GLY A 142 -9.53 7.33 1.06
C GLY A 142 -8.46 6.33 1.47
N ASN A 143 -8.64 5.07 1.10
CA ASN A 143 -7.65 4.01 1.34
C ASN A 143 -6.39 4.26 0.49
N HIS A 144 -5.22 4.11 1.12
CA HIS A 144 -3.91 4.14 0.45
C HIS A 144 -3.05 2.98 0.93
N THR A 145 -2.08 2.60 0.11
CA THR A 145 -1.04 1.65 0.50
C THR A 145 0.32 2.12 0.01
N ALA A 146 1.24 2.39 0.93
CA ALA A 146 2.63 2.67 0.61
C ALA A 146 3.49 1.41 0.71
N VAL A 147 4.33 1.18 -0.31
CA VAL A 147 5.26 0.04 -0.37
C VAL A 147 6.69 0.56 -0.43
N PHE A 148 7.54 0.02 0.44
CA PHE A 148 8.95 0.38 0.53
C PHE A 148 9.85 -0.85 0.38
N PHE A 149 10.94 -0.72 -0.38
CA PHE A 149 12.09 -1.62 -0.23
C PHE A 149 12.96 -1.12 0.91
N LEU A 150 13.39 -2.05 1.75
CA LEU A 150 14.28 -1.83 2.87
C LEU A 150 15.51 -2.74 2.74
N PRO A 151 16.63 -2.36 3.39
CA PRO A 151 17.74 -3.29 3.63
C PRO A 151 17.27 -4.58 4.29
N SER A 152 18.02 -5.67 4.05
CA SER A 152 17.68 -6.99 4.60
C SER A 152 17.56 -6.96 6.13
N ASN A 153 16.54 -7.64 6.65
CA ASN A 153 16.19 -7.79 8.07
C ASN A 153 15.60 -6.54 8.75
N GLU A 154 15.26 -5.49 8.01
CA GLU A 154 14.69 -4.27 8.59
C GLU A 154 13.15 -4.27 8.64
N ALA A 155 12.45 -4.92 7.69
CA ALA A 155 10.97 -4.86 7.68
C ALA A 155 10.35 -5.58 8.89
N ASP A 156 10.88 -6.74 9.27
CA ASP A 156 10.41 -7.47 10.46
C ASP A 156 10.70 -6.71 11.77
N HIS A 157 11.78 -5.91 11.79
CA HIS A 157 12.11 -5.06 12.92
C HIS A 157 11.17 -3.85 13.01
N ALA A 158 10.86 -3.22 11.86
CA ALA A 158 9.85 -2.18 11.76
C ALA A 158 8.49 -2.71 12.24
N LEU A 159 8.05 -3.87 11.75
CA LEU A 159 6.75 -4.47 12.10
C LEU A 159 6.60 -4.72 13.61
N ARG A 160 7.64 -5.24 14.27
CA ARG A 160 7.66 -5.41 15.74
C ARG A 160 7.51 -4.08 16.48
N THR A 161 8.08 -3.02 15.94
CA THR A 161 7.95 -1.67 16.50
C THR A 161 6.56 -1.06 16.27
N PHE A 162 5.90 -1.43 15.16
CA PHE A 162 4.51 -1.04 14.89
C PHE A 162 3.51 -1.69 15.86
N ALA A 163 3.74 -2.96 16.24
CA ALA A 163 2.86 -3.73 17.13
C ALA A 163 2.72 -3.15 18.56
N LEU A 164 3.56 -2.19 18.93
CA LEU A 164 3.58 -1.59 20.28
C LEU A 164 2.44 -0.59 20.55
N ALA A 165 1.57 -0.30 19.58
CA ALA A 165 0.41 0.56 19.80
C ALA A 165 -0.81 0.07 18.98
N PRO A 166 -1.97 -0.19 19.60
CA PRO A 166 -3.16 -0.57 18.86
C PRO A 166 -3.66 0.59 18.00
N ALA A 167 -3.82 0.36 16.70
CA ALA A 167 -4.59 1.27 15.85
C ALA A 167 -6.05 1.22 16.32
N GLY A 168 -6.58 2.35 16.77
CA GLY A 168 -8.02 2.49 17.03
C GLY A 168 -8.77 2.19 15.74
N ARG A 169 -9.61 1.16 15.76
CA ARG A 169 -10.40 0.75 14.59
C ARG A 169 -11.36 1.89 14.24
N ARG A 170 -11.08 2.64 13.17
CA ARG A 170 -11.99 3.68 12.70
C ARG A 170 -13.17 3.02 11.99
N GLN A 171 -14.37 3.38 12.39
CA GLN A 171 -15.61 2.92 11.76
C GLN A 171 -15.73 3.63 10.41
N ILE A 172 -15.58 2.89 9.32
CA ILE A 172 -15.80 3.39 7.97
C ILE A 172 -17.32 3.52 7.80
N SER A 173 -17.83 4.74 7.79
CA SER A 173 -19.21 4.99 7.41
C SER A 173 -19.32 4.76 5.91
N SER A 174 -19.95 3.66 5.49
CA SER A 174 -20.38 3.51 4.10
C SER A 174 -21.43 4.57 3.82
N VAL A 175 -21.07 5.66 3.15
CA VAL A 175 -22.05 6.62 2.64
C VAL A 175 -22.80 5.89 1.52
N GLY A 176 -24.00 5.43 1.82
CA GLY A 176 -24.87 4.82 0.83
C GLY A 176 -25.26 5.87 -0.19
N CYS A 177 -25.02 5.60 -1.47
CA CYS A 177 -25.37 6.49 -2.59
C CYS A 177 -26.88 6.65 -2.85
N GLN A 178 -27.72 6.32 -1.88
CA GLN A 178 -29.16 6.39 -2.04
C GLN A 178 -29.59 7.85 -2.13
N ASN A 179 -30.00 8.27 -3.33
CA ASN A 179 -30.52 9.60 -3.69
C ASN A 179 -29.49 10.73 -3.80
N ALA A 180 -28.20 10.44 -3.73
CA ALA A 180 -27.16 11.44 -3.94
C ALA A 180 -27.00 11.79 -5.44
N PRO A 181 -26.72 13.06 -5.79
CA PRO A 181 -26.45 13.45 -7.17
C PRO A 181 -25.24 12.69 -7.72
N VAL A 182 -25.38 12.15 -8.94
CA VAL A 182 -24.30 11.42 -9.60
C VAL A 182 -23.33 12.41 -10.26
N GLU A 183 -22.05 12.33 -9.92
CA GLU A 183 -21.00 13.13 -10.55
C GLU A 183 -20.63 12.54 -11.91
N PRO A 184 -20.80 13.25 -13.04
CA PRO A 184 -20.49 12.73 -14.36
C PRO A 184 -19.01 12.40 -14.53
N ARG A 185 -18.73 11.33 -15.29
CA ARG A 185 -17.37 10.87 -15.67
C ARG A 185 -16.47 10.50 -14.49
N SER A 186 -17.02 10.42 -13.28
CA SER A 186 -16.30 10.00 -12.09
C SER A 186 -16.32 8.47 -11.95
N VAL A 187 -15.34 7.94 -11.23
CA VAL A 187 -15.21 6.51 -10.97
C VAL A 187 -14.72 6.25 -9.57
N LEU A 188 -15.34 5.29 -8.89
CA LEU A 188 -14.86 4.72 -7.65
C LEU A 188 -14.06 3.46 -7.91
N VAL A 189 -12.84 3.41 -7.37
CA VAL A 189 -12.04 2.19 -7.34
C VAL A 189 -12.23 1.53 -5.98
N SER A 190 -13.07 0.50 -5.95
CA SER A 190 -13.31 -0.28 -4.72
C SER A 190 -12.06 -1.07 -4.31
N ALA A 191 -11.89 -1.30 -3.01
CA ALA A 191 -10.82 -2.15 -2.51
C ALA A 191 -10.93 -3.56 -3.13
N PRO A 192 -9.86 -4.12 -3.71
CA PRO A 192 -9.97 -5.41 -4.37
C PRO A 192 -10.30 -6.53 -3.38
N ASN A 193 -11.10 -7.50 -3.81
CA ASN A 193 -11.34 -8.72 -3.06
C ASN A 193 -10.16 -9.69 -3.27
N TRP A 194 -9.61 -10.21 -2.17
CA TRP A 194 -8.44 -11.10 -2.15
C TRP A 194 -8.75 -12.54 -1.68
N ASP A 195 -10.02 -12.90 -1.48
CA ASP A 195 -10.42 -14.13 -0.77
C ASP A 195 -10.04 -15.42 -1.53
N ASN A 196 -9.92 -15.37 -2.85
CA ASN A 196 -9.65 -16.55 -3.68
C ASN A 196 -8.17 -16.90 -3.82
N ALA A 197 -7.24 -16.07 -3.33
CA ALA A 197 -5.81 -16.37 -3.41
C ALA A 197 -5.01 -15.66 -2.31
N ALA A 198 -4.03 -16.36 -1.74
CA ALA A 198 -3.07 -15.76 -0.82
C ALA A 198 -2.09 -14.87 -1.60
N VAL A 199 -2.30 -13.55 -1.54
CA VAL A 199 -1.47 -12.54 -2.20
C VAL A 199 -0.69 -11.72 -1.16
N PRO A 200 0.65 -11.59 -1.27
CA PRO A 200 1.42 -10.79 -0.33
C PRO A 200 0.97 -9.32 -0.32
N ALA A 201 1.03 -8.67 0.85
CA ALA A 201 0.51 -7.31 1.05
C ALA A 201 1.05 -6.29 0.04
N ALA A 202 2.34 -6.37 -0.30
CA ALA A 202 2.95 -5.48 -1.29
C ALA A 202 2.24 -5.55 -2.65
N TYR A 203 1.95 -6.76 -3.17
CA TYR A 203 1.24 -6.92 -4.44
C TYR A 203 -0.21 -6.41 -4.34
N ARG A 204 -0.88 -6.63 -3.21
CA ARG A 204 -2.25 -6.13 -2.98
C ARG A 204 -2.29 -4.60 -3.06
N GLY A 205 -1.39 -3.94 -2.34
CA GLY A 205 -1.24 -2.49 -2.35
C GLY A 205 -0.90 -1.94 -3.73
N LEU A 206 0.11 -2.51 -4.39
CA LEU A 206 0.54 -2.07 -5.73
C LEU A 206 -0.59 -2.17 -6.75
N VAL A 207 -1.37 -3.25 -6.76
CA VAL A 207 -2.52 -3.39 -7.67
C VAL A 207 -3.50 -2.24 -7.48
N TYR A 208 -3.88 -1.96 -6.23
CA TYR A 208 -4.83 -0.91 -5.94
C TYR A 208 -4.33 0.47 -6.37
N GLU A 209 -3.11 0.82 -5.95
CA GLU A 209 -2.51 2.12 -6.22
C GLU A 209 -2.27 2.37 -7.71
N HIS A 210 -1.77 1.37 -8.44
CA HIS A 210 -1.56 1.50 -9.87
C HIS A 210 -2.87 1.68 -10.63
N VAL A 211 -3.96 0.99 -10.24
CA VAL A 211 -5.27 1.16 -10.89
C VAL A 211 -5.76 2.59 -10.72
N VAL A 212 -5.72 3.13 -9.49
CA VAL A 212 -6.12 4.51 -9.21
C VAL A 212 -5.29 5.51 -10.03
N ASP A 213 -3.96 5.39 -10.00
CA ASP A 213 -3.07 6.30 -10.75
C ASP A 213 -3.29 6.20 -12.27
N ARG A 214 -3.43 4.99 -12.82
CA ARG A 214 -3.65 4.79 -14.26
C ARG A 214 -4.97 5.35 -14.73
N LEU A 215 -6.02 5.29 -13.92
CA LEU A 215 -7.31 5.93 -14.21
C LEU A 215 -7.19 7.45 -14.15
N ARG A 216 -6.55 8.02 -13.12
CA ARG A 216 -6.34 9.48 -12.97
C ARG A 216 -5.61 10.11 -14.15
N ARG A 217 -4.73 9.35 -14.81
CA ARG A 217 -3.99 9.81 -16.01
C ARG A 217 -4.80 9.83 -17.29
N LYS A 218 -6.05 9.33 -17.31
CA LYS A 218 -6.89 9.32 -18.52
C LYS A 218 -7.70 10.61 -18.60
N GLN A 219 -7.51 11.37 -19.68
CA GLN A 219 -8.23 12.62 -19.95
C GLN A 219 -9.75 12.45 -20.04
N ASP A 220 -10.22 11.24 -20.36
CA ASP A 220 -11.64 10.96 -20.49
C ASP A 220 -12.35 10.76 -19.12
N ILE A 221 -11.59 10.68 -18.03
CA ILE A 221 -12.07 10.39 -16.68
C ILE A 221 -12.02 11.67 -15.85
N GLY A 222 -13.12 11.95 -15.14
CA GLY A 222 -13.21 13.03 -14.16
C GLY A 222 -12.54 12.62 -12.84
N HIS A 223 -13.24 12.77 -11.72
CA HIS A 223 -12.70 12.39 -10.43
C HIS A 223 -12.55 10.87 -10.27
N VAL A 224 -11.46 10.44 -9.64
CA VAL A 224 -11.19 9.04 -9.31
C VAL A 224 -11.18 8.89 -7.80
N TYR A 225 -12.33 8.47 -7.28
CA TYR A 225 -12.54 8.17 -5.87
C TYR A 225 -11.84 6.89 -5.48
N ARG A 226 -11.24 6.92 -4.29
CA ARG A 226 -10.77 5.74 -3.57
C ARG A 226 -11.89 5.17 -2.71
N ASP A 227 -11.73 3.91 -2.35
CA ASP A 227 -12.60 3.27 -1.38
C ASP A 227 -12.41 3.95 -0.01
N GLY A 228 -13.52 4.23 0.67
CA GLY A 228 -13.54 5.01 1.91
C GLY A 228 -13.38 6.53 1.75
N GLU A 229 -13.10 7.03 0.53
CA GLU A 229 -12.98 8.47 0.28
C GLU A 229 -14.35 9.15 0.46
N ASN A 230 -14.37 10.18 1.30
CA ASN A 230 -15.50 11.06 1.51
C ASN A 230 -14.97 12.50 1.50
N ASP A 231 -15.15 13.17 0.37
CA ASP A 231 -14.78 14.57 0.16
C ASP A 231 -15.77 15.55 0.81
N GLY A 232 -16.85 15.06 1.42
CA GLY A 232 -17.90 15.87 2.02
C GLY A 232 -18.83 16.53 1.01
N HIS A 233 -18.68 16.27 -0.29
CA HIS A 233 -19.52 16.87 -1.33
C HIS A 233 -20.86 16.13 -1.53
N GLY A 234 -21.00 14.93 -0.95
CA GLY A 234 -22.25 14.17 -0.98
C GLY A 234 -22.67 13.77 -2.40
N VAL A 235 -21.73 13.74 -3.34
CA VAL A 235 -21.93 13.26 -4.71
C VAL A 235 -21.58 11.78 -4.80
N CYS A 236 -22.19 11.10 -5.76
CA CYS A 236 -21.93 9.69 -6.01
C CYS A 236 -21.16 9.47 -7.31
N PRO A 237 -20.18 8.53 -7.29
CA PRO A 237 -19.43 8.19 -8.48
C PRO A 237 -20.37 7.63 -9.55
N GLN A 238 -20.19 8.03 -10.81
CA GLN A 238 -21.02 7.51 -11.91
C GLN A 238 -20.78 6.02 -12.13
N TYR A 239 -19.53 5.58 -11.98
CA TYR A 239 -19.13 4.19 -12.16
C TYR A 239 -18.36 3.66 -10.96
N THR A 240 -18.43 2.35 -10.75
CA THR A 240 -17.58 1.65 -9.78
C THR A 240 -16.79 0.56 -10.48
N VAL A 241 -15.49 0.48 -10.20
CA VAL A 241 -14.60 -0.59 -10.63
C VAL A 241 -14.43 -1.56 -9.46
N HIS A 242 -14.91 -2.77 -9.64
CA HIS A 242 -14.72 -3.91 -8.75
C HIS A 242 -13.64 -4.82 -9.30
N ILE A 243 -12.72 -5.25 -8.43
CA ILE A 243 -11.61 -6.12 -8.78
C ILE A 243 -11.61 -7.28 -7.80
N SER A 244 -11.62 -8.51 -8.29
CA SER A 244 -11.51 -9.71 -7.46
C SER A 244 -10.40 -10.61 -7.98
N ILE A 245 -9.50 -11.04 -7.11
CA ILE A 245 -8.47 -12.01 -7.48
C ILE A 245 -9.15 -13.35 -7.81
N VAL A 246 -8.66 -14.01 -8.85
CA VAL A 246 -9.06 -15.36 -9.25
C VAL A 246 -7.93 -16.32 -8.95
N THR A 247 -6.72 -15.99 -9.43
CA THR A 247 -5.51 -16.76 -9.13
C THR A 247 -4.29 -15.86 -9.00
N PHE A 248 -3.38 -16.26 -8.13
CA PHE A 248 -2.06 -15.67 -7.99
C PHE A 248 -1.01 -16.78 -8.05
N LYS A 249 0.00 -16.56 -8.89
CA LYS A 249 1.19 -17.39 -8.94
C LYS A 249 2.40 -16.48 -8.84
N GLU A 250 3.09 -16.56 -7.71
CA GLU A 250 4.35 -15.87 -7.53
C GLU A 250 5.42 -16.49 -8.42
N GLY A 251 6.18 -15.62 -9.10
CA GLY A 251 7.32 -16.00 -9.91
C GLY A 251 8.63 -15.52 -9.31
N SER A 252 9.73 -16.12 -9.73
CA SER A 252 11.08 -15.79 -9.27
C SER A 252 11.87 -15.08 -10.36
N SER A 253 12.22 -13.81 -10.16
CA SER A 253 13.12 -13.06 -11.05
C SER A 253 14.49 -13.73 -11.16
N VAL A 254 14.96 -14.36 -10.09
CA VAL A 254 16.23 -15.08 -10.05
C VAL A 254 16.21 -16.30 -10.96
N GLU A 255 15.15 -17.11 -10.90
CA GLU A 255 15.00 -18.26 -11.80
C GLU A 255 14.95 -17.82 -13.26
N ARG A 256 14.26 -16.70 -13.54
CA ARG A 256 14.20 -16.11 -14.88
C ARG A 256 15.57 -15.69 -15.38
N ALA A 257 16.37 -15.02 -14.55
CA ALA A 257 17.69 -14.55 -14.92
C ALA A 257 18.70 -15.69 -15.14
N VAL A 258 18.65 -16.74 -14.29
CA VAL A 258 19.61 -17.85 -14.34
C VAL A 258 19.39 -18.75 -15.56
N LEU A 259 18.15 -18.87 -16.05
CA LEU A 259 17.80 -19.78 -17.15
C LEU A 259 17.95 -19.14 -18.55
N GLY A 260 18.47 -17.91 -18.64
CA GLY A 260 18.71 -17.23 -19.92
C GLY A 260 17.44 -17.12 -20.79
N PRO A 261 17.51 -17.36 -22.12
CA PRO A 261 16.34 -17.27 -23.00
C PRO A 261 15.17 -18.20 -22.63
N ILE A 262 15.45 -19.32 -21.96
CA ILE A 262 14.42 -20.25 -21.48
C ILE A 262 13.71 -19.67 -20.24
N GLY A 263 14.42 -18.86 -19.46
CA GLY A 263 13.90 -18.16 -18.28
C GLY A 263 12.78 -17.17 -18.59
N GLU A 264 12.57 -16.76 -19.85
CA GLU A 264 11.40 -15.96 -20.23
C GLU A 264 10.06 -16.68 -19.97
N PHE A 265 10.08 -18.02 -19.91
CA PHE A 265 8.89 -18.86 -19.75
C PHE A 265 8.81 -19.58 -18.39
N VAL A 266 9.91 -19.60 -17.63
CA VAL A 266 9.99 -20.24 -16.31
C VAL A 266 9.88 -19.17 -15.22
N GLY A 267 9.37 -19.49 -14.03
CA GLY A 267 9.33 -18.54 -12.91
C GLY A 267 8.52 -17.27 -13.17
N THR A 268 7.52 -17.28 -14.06
CA THR A 268 6.69 -16.11 -14.37
C THR A 268 5.74 -15.76 -13.22
N THR A 269 5.61 -14.45 -12.95
CA THR A 269 4.61 -13.97 -11.99
C THR A 269 3.32 -13.72 -12.75
N GLN A 270 2.24 -14.35 -12.28
CA GLN A 270 0.94 -14.27 -12.91
C GLN A 270 -0.13 -13.89 -11.89
N MET A 271 -0.96 -12.92 -12.29
CA MET A 271 -2.18 -12.59 -11.57
C MET A 271 -3.35 -12.64 -12.53
N LYS A 272 -4.46 -13.21 -12.08
CA LYS A 272 -5.70 -13.29 -12.82
C LYS A 272 -6.81 -12.67 -12.00
N PHE A 273 -7.53 -11.72 -12.57
CA PHE A 273 -8.58 -10.97 -11.90
C PHE A 273 -9.87 -11.02 -12.70
N ASP A 274 -10.99 -11.06 -11.99
CA ASP A 274 -12.27 -10.68 -12.54
C ASP A 274 -12.51 -9.21 -12.22
N VAL A 275 -12.72 -8.41 -13.27
CA VAL A 275 -12.93 -6.96 -13.16
C VAL A 275 -14.33 -6.64 -13.65
N THR A 276 -15.11 -6.03 -12.79
CA THR A 276 -16.50 -5.67 -13.07
C THR A 276 -16.66 -4.15 -12.97
N ILE A 277 -17.29 -3.56 -13.98
CA ILE A 277 -17.62 -2.13 -14.00
C ILE A 277 -19.13 -2.01 -13.91
N THR A 278 -19.58 -1.31 -12.88
CA THR A 278 -20.99 -1.01 -12.64
C THR A 278 -21.26 0.48 -12.76
N ASP A 279 -22.47 0.87 -13.14
CA ASP A 279 -22.94 2.26 -13.04
C ASP A 279 -23.71 2.48 -11.72
N ALA A 280 -23.93 3.74 -11.37
CA ALA A 280 -24.66 4.12 -10.16
C ALA A 280 -26.11 3.58 -10.10
N SER A 281 -26.72 3.33 -11.26
CA SER A 281 -28.07 2.75 -11.35
C SER A 281 -28.11 1.22 -11.29
N GLY A 282 -26.97 0.54 -11.37
CA GLY A 282 -26.87 -0.92 -11.45
C GLY A 282 -27.32 -1.53 -12.78
N THR A 283 -27.64 -0.70 -13.79
CA THR A 283 -28.04 -1.12 -15.13
C THR A 283 -26.86 -1.61 -15.95
N LEU A 284 -25.70 -0.96 -15.80
CA LEU A 284 -24.46 -1.40 -16.41
C LEU A 284 -23.80 -2.41 -15.47
N ASN A 285 -23.53 -3.61 -15.98
CA ASN A 285 -22.74 -4.62 -15.28
C ASN A 285 -21.89 -5.37 -16.31
N ILE A 286 -20.73 -4.82 -16.61
CA ILE A 286 -19.79 -5.42 -17.57
C ILE A 286 -18.65 -6.04 -16.78
N SER A 287 -18.51 -7.37 -16.91
CA SER A 287 -17.41 -8.11 -16.32
C SER A 287 -16.43 -8.60 -17.38
N LYS A 288 -15.14 -8.55 -17.04
CA LYS A 288 -14.06 -9.07 -17.88
C LYS A 288 -12.97 -9.66 -17.01
N GLN A 289 -12.57 -10.86 -17.38
CA GLN A 289 -11.39 -11.50 -16.81
C GLN A 289 -10.12 -10.94 -17.44
N ILE A 290 -9.17 -10.52 -16.60
CA ILE A 290 -7.88 -9.95 -17.00
C ILE A 290 -6.77 -10.80 -16.40
N THR A 291 -5.90 -11.32 -17.26
CA THR A 291 -4.67 -11.99 -16.86
C THR A 291 -3.50 -11.07 -17.11
N ALA A 292 -2.76 -10.73 -16.05
CA ALA A 292 -1.48 -10.05 -16.14
C ALA A 292 -0.37 -11.09 -15.91
N THR A 293 0.65 -11.07 -16.76
CA THR A 293 1.80 -11.97 -16.65
C THR A 293 3.07 -11.19 -16.91
N ILE A 294 4.03 -11.31 -16.00
CA ILE A 294 5.38 -10.78 -16.17
C ILE A 294 6.31 -11.91 -16.57
N ARG A 295 7.04 -11.66 -17.65
CA ARG A 295 8.03 -12.56 -18.25
C ARG A 295 9.38 -11.86 -18.30
N GLY A 296 10.45 -12.64 -18.39
CA GLY A 296 11.82 -12.12 -18.48
C GLY A 296 12.30 -11.44 -17.21
N GLU A 297 13.32 -10.59 -17.32
CA GLU A 297 14.05 -10.01 -16.18
C GLU A 297 13.33 -8.82 -15.50
N VAL A 298 12.08 -8.53 -15.88
CA VAL A 298 11.29 -7.46 -15.25
C VAL A 298 10.93 -7.86 -13.81
N GLU A 299 10.84 -6.87 -12.91
CA GLU A 299 10.48 -7.11 -11.52
C GLU A 299 9.09 -7.74 -11.42
N SER A 300 8.93 -8.70 -10.49
CA SER A 300 7.67 -9.41 -10.33
C SER A 300 6.51 -8.49 -9.94
N THR A 301 6.79 -7.37 -9.27
CA THR A 301 5.87 -6.33 -8.81
C THR A 301 5.22 -5.54 -9.94
N ASP A 302 5.86 -5.43 -11.10
CA ASP A 302 5.33 -4.71 -12.29
C ASP A 302 4.06 -5.35 -12.88
N VAL A 303 3.73 -6.56 -12.44
CA VAL A 303 2.47 -7.24 -12.80
C VAL A 303 1.25 -6.38 -12.44
N ALA A 304 1.35 -5.60 -11.35
CA ALA A 304 0.33 -4.67 -10.91
C ALA A 304 0.10 -3.53 -11.91
N ASP A 305 1.18 -2.94 -12.45
CA ASP A 305 1.07 -1.87 -13.45
C ASP A 305 0.51 -2.39 -14.79
N HIS A 306 0.91 -3.60 -15.19
CA HIS A 306 0.35 -4.26 -16.39
C HIS A 306 -1.15 -4.52 -16.27
N LEU A 307 -1.59 -5.01 -15.11
CA LEU A 307 -3.01 -5.13 -14.78
C LEU A 307 -3.70 -3.77 -14.86
N ALA A 308 -3.18 -2.77 -14.16
CA ALA A 308 -3.77 -1.43 -14.07
C ALA A 308 -3.92 -0.76 -15.45
N LYS A 309 -2.91 -0.86 -16.32
CA LYS A 309 -2.99 -0.41 -17.73
C LYS A 309 -4.14 -1.08 -18.47
N THR A 310 -4.33 -2.38 -18.26
CA THR A 310 -5.36 -3.17 -18.92
C THR A 310 -6.75 -2.82 -18.40
N VAL A 311 -6.90 -2.65 -17.09
CA VAL A 311 -8.14 -2.17 -16.44
C VAL A 311 -8.52 -0.78 -16.97
N ALA A 312 -7.59 0.19 -16.94
CA ALA A 312 -7.86 1.54 -17.43
C ALA A 312 -8.23 1.56 -18.93
N LYS A 313 -7.59 0.73 -19.76
CA LYS A 313 -7.97 0.58 -21.18
C LYS A 313 -9.37 -0.01 -21.32
N HIS A 314 -9.69 -1.05 -20.54
CA HIS A 314 -11.00 -1.67 -20.58
C HIS A 314 -12.10 -0.70 -20.16
N TYR A 315 -11.88 0.06 -19.09
CA TYR A 315 -12.79 1.08 -18.59
C TYR A 315 -13.10 2.15 -19.65
N VAL A 316 -12.08 2.73 -20.30
CA VAL A 316 -12.29 3.73 -21.37
C VAL A 316 -13.09 3.15 -22.53
N ASN A 317 -12.88 1.88 -22.89
CA ASN A 317 -13.67 1.22 -23.93
C ASN A 317 -15.14 1.05 -23.53
N VAL A 318 -15.40 0.72 -22.26
CA VAL A 318 -16.77 0.63 -21.72
C VAL A 318 -17.47 1.99 -21.82
N LEU A 319 -16.81 3.08 -21.40
CA LEU A 319 -17.37 4.43 -21.51
C LEU A 319 -17.71 4.81 -22.95
N LYS A 320 -16.82 4.53 -23.91
CA LYS A 320 -17.05 4.81 -25.33
C LYS A 320 -18.23 4.03 -25.89
N ASN A 321 -18.41 2.78 -25.48
CA ASN A 321 -19.53 1.96 -25.94
C ASN A 321 -20.85 2.41 -25.31
N ALA A 322 -20.86 2.78 -24.02
CA ALA A 322 -22.03 3.32 -23.35
C ALA A 322 -22.51 4.63 -23.98
N ALA A 323 -21.57 5.54 -24.33
CA ALA A 323 -21.90 6.81 -24.99
C ALA A 323 -22.49 6.62 -26.40
N LYS A 324 -21.98 5.65 -27.17
CA LYS A 324 -22.53 5.31 -28.49
C LYS A 324 -23.96 4.78 -28.38
N GLY A 325 -24.20 3.83 -27.48
CA GLY A 325 -25.53 3.26 -27.26
C GLY A 325 -26.58 4.30 -26.85
N ALA A 326 -26.20 5.34 -26.11
CA ALA A 326 -27.10 6.44 -25.76
C ALA A 326 -27.44 7.36 -26.95
N THR A 327 -26.55 7.47 -27.94
CA THR A 327 -26.76 8.33 -29.12
C THR A 327 -27.69 7.66 -30.15
N ASP A 328 -27.68 6.33 -30.21
CA ASP A 328 -28.47 5.53 -31.16
C ASP A 328 -29.89 5.22 -30.66
N ALA A 329 -30.25 5.65 -29.45
CA ALA A 329 -31.60 5.46 -28.92
C ALA A 329 -32.60 6.34 -29.71
N PRO A 330 -33.68 5.76 -30.28
CA PRO A 330 -34.64 6.51 -31.09
C PRO A 330 -35.28 7.61 -30.24
N LYS A 331 -35.23 8.85 -30.75
CA LYS A 331 -35.95 9.99 -30.16
C LYS A 331 -37.45 9.71 -30.31
N SER A 332 -38.10 9.35 -29.20
CA SER A 332 -39.56 9.22 -29.10
C SER A 332 -40.24 10.57 -29.19
#